data_AF-A0A1A9QBX5-F1
#
_entry.id   AF-A0A1A9QBX5-F1
#
_cell.length_a   1.000
_cell.length_b   1.000
_cell.length_c   1.000
_cell.angle_alpha   90.00
_cell.angle_beta   90.00
_cell.angle_gamma   90.00
#
_symmetry.space_group_name_H-M   'P 1'
#
loop_
_entity.id
_entity.type
_entity.pdbx_description
1 polymer ?
#
loop_
_entity_poly.entity_id
_entity_poly.type
_entity_poly.pdbx_seq_one_letter_code
_entity_poly.pdbx_strand_id
1 'polypeptide(L)'
;MSLVNWKVKSLSTLILIGFIAGLKSLSIDSETEKILISTNEEEPIPRYGNTDQWTEDTGEFHLNSSNGVKEKEVWDWGVNYTEEQKQKNRMDAEKYLKALNDYTFKLFMPCGWGTGWVLDYQIPETGKYPTIWYIATGAHVVWRLRFSDNTYNQTLPWYDKNTQHLRKTREQEYNAIKDSQDEVRNNCDYVDKYGYIDMNLSQQEAGESRRADVGAIAKGQMKEPKLFFSAFNYLKKNEKNNTNYNHFSDFVILEIEFTSPEAAKEATNNFYGKQKEGKVINVLGKPIESRYTTKKELWQAKDNYYHLAYPKGAKNKWVYTTNFNKHTTIASHLAGDPEDWEKEENKKKYRGFVKARDVMPDGYQVYGGFRWYGETYNEVGHFYKFQHNQLGPGSSGGLFVDSNGNAVGVIVAGTNGNTFWVQPLRSVGVSEEEAGVKTPKYDLILGAEEQVNSYKKQVEEYVIKKGKQTWLSTRSEWNKGITQSKAT
;
A
#
# COMPACT_ATOMS: atom_id res chain seq x y z
N MET A 1 -26.75 54.72 46.33
CA MET A 1 -26.25 54.02 47.53
C MET A 1 -25.14 53.06 47.11
N SER A 2 -24.38 52.54 48.07
CA SER A 2 -22.98 52.07 47.95
C SER A 2 -22.74 50.80 47.10
N LEU A 3 -21.53 50.75 46.52
CA LEU A 3 -20.89 49.56 45.97
C LEU A 3 -20.65 48.46 47.02
N VAL A 4 -20.58 47.19 46.59
CA VAL A 4 -19.54 46.25 47.04
C VAL A 4 -19.06 45.44 45.84
N ASN A 5 -17.74 45.23 45.76
CA ASN A 5 -17.03 44.50 44.72
C ASN A 5 -16.19 43.41 45.42
N TRP A 6 -16.09 42.18 44.90
CA TRP A 6 -15.26 41.13 45.51
C TRP A 6 -14.17 40.65 44.55
N LYS A 7 -12.93 41.05 44.85
CA LYS A 7 -11.70 40.42 44.35
C LYS A 7 -11.11 39.59 45.48
N VAL A 8 -10.68 38.37 45.20
CA VAL A 8 -9.81 37.59 46.10
C VAL A 8 -8.40 37.55 45.51
N LYS A 9 -7.44 38.02 46.30
CA LYS A 9 -5.99 37.78 46.15
C LYS A 9 -5.46 37.39 47.53
N SER A 10 -4.59 36.40 47.60
CA SER A 10 -3.67 36.22 48.73
C SER A 10 -2.30 35.74 48.26
N LEU A 11 -1.28 36.58 48.46
CA LEU A 11 0.02 36.14 48.99
C LEU A 11 -0.18 35.96 50.53
N SER A 12 0.65 35.34 51.38
CA SER A 12 2.11 35.12 51.46
C SER A 12 2.36 33.81 52.27
N THR A 13 3.55 33.35 52.70
CA THR A 13 4.92 33.89 52.80
C THR A 13 5.93 32.72 52.71
N LEU A 14 7.23 33.01 52.53
CA LEU A 14 8.33 32.07 52.81
C LEU A 14 8.46 31.73 54.31
N ILE A 15 8.95 30.52 54.60
CA ILE A 15 9.92 30.27 55.69
C ILE A 15 11.10 29.49 55.09
N LEU A 16 12.33 29.85 55.49
CA LEU A 16 13.61 29.27 55.08
C LEU A 16 14.34 28.71 56.32
N ILE A 17 15.44 27.98 56.11
CA ILE A 17 16.36 27.35 57.09
C ILE A 17 15.86 25.96 57.56
N GLY A 18 16.65 24.89 57.54
CA GLY A 18 18.04 24.69 57.07
C GLY A 18 18.57 23.29 57.46
N PHE A 19 19.80 22.93 57.02
CA PHE A 19 20.47 21.62 57.20
C PHE A 19 19.80 20.45 56.41
N ILE A 20 20.51 19.42 55.91
CA ILE A 20 21.87 18.89 56.14
C ILE A 20 22.64 18.73 54.80
N ALA A 21 23.96 18.95 54.82
CA ALA A 21 24.86 18.65 53.70
C ALA A 21 25.25 17.16 53.67
N GLY A 22 25.27 16.52 52.50
CA GLY A 22 25.77 15.14 52.40
C GLY A 22 25.34 14.30 51.20
N LEU A 23 25.43 14.82 49.97
CA LEU A 23 25.34 13.96 48.77
C LEU A 23 26.75 13.73 48.21
N LYS A 24 27.32 12.57 48.56
CA LYS A 24 28.48 12.01 47.86
C LYS A 24 28.13 11.77 46.39
N SER A 25 29.12 11.93 45.53
CA SER A 25 29.08 11.47 44.14
C SER A 25 28.73 9.98 44.06
N LEU A 26 27.53 9.68 43.59
CA LEU A 26 27.20 8.36 43.05
C LEU A 26 27.80 8.28 41.64
N SER A 27 28.99 7.69 41.53
CA SER A 27 29.47 7.18 40.26
C SER A 27 28.52 6.07 39.82
N ILE A 28 27.83 6.26 38.69
CA ILE A 28 27.04 5.20 38.09
C ILE A 28 28.01 4.13 37.60
N ASP A 29 27.83 2.91 38.09
CA ASP A 29 28.77 1.82 37.82
C ASP A 29 28.58 1.26 36.41
N SER A 30 29.71 1.00 35.75
CA SER A 30 29.78 0.61 34.33
C SER A 30 29.38 -0.84 34.06
N GLU A 31 28.99 -1.59 35.09
CA GLU A 31 28.41 -2.93 34.96
C GLU A 31 26.91 -2.92 34.65
N THR A 32 26.19 -1.86 35.04
CA THR A 32 24.72 -1.79 34.81
C THR A 32 24.35 -1.70 33.32
N GLU A 33 25.27 -1.23 32.48
CA GLU A 33 25.09 -1.17 31.02
C GLU A 33 25.36 -2.53 30.33
N LYS A 34 26.01 -3.49 31.02
CA LYS A 34 26.23 -4.86 30.51
C LYS A 34 25.05 -5.81 30.77
N ILE A 35 24.23 -5.52 31.78
CA ILE A 35 23.14 -6.43 32.20
C ILE A 35 21.92 -6.35 31.27
N LEU A 36 21.75 -5.26 30.51
CA LEU A 36 20.70 -5.10 29.49
C LEU A 36 21.05 -5.67 28.10
N ILE A 37 22.23 -6.27 27.93
CA ILE A 37 22.68 -6.93 26.68
C ILE A 37 22.96 -8.43 26.92
N SER A 38 22.63 -8.95 28.11
CA SER A 38 22.78 -10.37 28.43
C SER A 38 21.58 -11.19 27.93
N THR A 39 21.86 -12.14 27.02
CA THR A 39 21.04 -13.34 26.77
C THR A 39 19.55 -13.11 26.46
N ASN A 40 19.25 -12.39 25.39
CA ASN A 40 18.42 -13.06 24.39
C ASN A 40 19.36 -13.96 23.60
N GLU A 41 19.15 -15.28 23.65
CA GLU A 41 19.72 -16.15 22.63
C GLU A 41 19.20 -15.64 21.28
N GLU A 42 20.11 -15.27 20.38
CA GLU A 42 19.73 -14.96 19.01
C GLU A 42 19.21 -16.27 18.40
N GLU A 43 17.88 -16.47 18.42
CA GLU A 43 17.25 -17.43 17.53
C GLU A 43 17.82 -17.15 16.14
N PRO A 44 18.44 -18.14 15.48
CA PRO A 44 19.14 -17.89 14.23
C PRO A 44 18.13 -17.31 13.26
N ILE A 45 18.33 -16.03 12.89
CA ILE A 45 17.50 -15.33 11.90
C ILE A 45 17.28 -16.33 10.78
N PRO A 46 16.03 -16.73 10.50
CA PRO A 46 15.79 -17.81 9.57
C PRO A 46 16.44 -17.40 8.26
N ARG A 47 17.54 -18.09 7.93
CA ARG A 47 18.16 -18.02 6.62
C ARG A 47 17.13 -18.63 5.70
N TYR A 48 16.23 -17.78 5.20
CA TYR A 48 15.53 -18.03 3.95
C TYR A 48 16.62 -18.51 3.01
N GLY A 49 16.55 -19.77 2.62
CA GLY A 49 17.59 -20.38 1.83
C GLY A 49 17.77 -19.56 0.55
N ASN A 50 18.89 -19.77 -0.14
CA ASN A 50 19.01 -19.39 -1.55
C ASN A 50 18.12 -20.30 -2.42
N THR A 51 16.83 -20.36 -2.09
CA THR A 51 15.76 -20.72 -3.02
C THR A 51 15.60 -19.52 -3.94
N ASP A 52 15.81 -19.78 -5.22
CA ASP A 52 15.90 -18.78 -6.27
C ASP A 52 17.17 -17.93 -6.22
N GLN A 53 18.29 -18.54 -6.64
CA GLN A 53 19.01 -17.91 -7.75
C GLN A 53 18.00 -17.76 -8.90
N TRP A 54 17.23 -16.66 -8.90
CA TRP A 54 16.51 -16.20 -10.07
C TRP A 54 17.57 -15.86 -11.11
N THR A 55 17.96 -16.85 -11.91
CA THR A 55 18.53 -16.54 -13.21
C THR A 55 17.54 -15.61 -13.88
N GLU A 56 18.04 -14.48 -14.36
CA GLU A 56 17.39 -13.84 -15.48
C GLU A 56 17.57 -14.82 -16.64
N ASP A 57 16.61 -15.76 -16.73
CA ASP A 57 16.30 -16.40 -17.98
C ASP A 57 15.77 -15.28 -18.89
N THR A 58 16.73 -14.56 -19.46
CA THR A 58 16.59 -13.75 -20.66
C THR A 58 16.40 -14.65 -21.87
N GLY A 59 16.18 -15.96 -21.68
CA GLY A 59 15.28 -16.75 -22.49
C GLY A 59 14.10 -15.88 -22.86
N GLU A 60 14.19 -15.37 -24.09
CA GLU A 60 13.17 -14.53 -24.65
C GLU A 60 11.88 -15.34 -24.55
N PHE A 61 10.95 -14.83 -23.74
CA PHE A 61 9.55 -15.11 -23.97
C PHE A 61 9.18 -14.41 -25.28
N HIS A 62 9.73 -14.93 -26.38
CA HIS A 62 9.09 -14.97 -27.67
C HIS A 62 7.71 -15.59 -27.41
N LEU A 63 6.76 -14.70 -27.10
CA LEU A 63 5.45 -14.77 -27.74
C LEU A 63 5.75 -14.89 -29.23
N ASN A 64 5.81 -16.14 -29.68
CA ASN A 64 6.32 -16.53 -30.97
C ASN A 64 5.26 -16.11 -32.00
N SER A 65 5.25 -14.81 -32.34
CA SER A 65 4.20 -14.14 -33.12
C SER A 65 4.26 -14.47 -34.62
N SER A 66 4.94 -15.56 -34.96
CA SER A 66 5.19 -16.08 -36.30
C SER A 66 4.72 -17.53 -36.47
N ASN A 67 4.49 -18.27 -35.38
CA ASN A 67 3.73 -19.52 -35.42
C ASN A 67 2.27 -19.18 -35.13
N GLY A 68 1.38 -19.46 -36.08
CA GLY A 68 -0.03 -19.09 -36.03
C GLY A 68 -0.69 -19.44 -34.71
N VAL A 69 -0.72 -18.47 -33.80
CA VAL A 69 -1.53 -18.51 -32.59
C VAL A 69 -2.95 -18.53 -33.10
N LYS A 70 -3.57 -19.74 -33.13
CA LYS A 70 -5.02 -19.87 -33.17
C LYS A 70 -5.54 -18.84 -32.18
N GLU A 71 -6.32 -17.87 -32.64
CA GLU A 71 -6.93 -16.88 -31.76
C GLU A 71 -7.52 -17.67 -30.60
N LYS A 72 -6.96 -17.49 -29.39
CA LYS A 72 -7.47 -18.19 -28.21
C LYS A 72 -8.93 -17.80 -28.16
N GLU A 73 -9.83 -18.78 -28.36
CA GLU A 73 -11.27 -18.53 -28.51
C GLU A 73 -11.66 -17.47 -27.51
N VAL A 74 -12.06 -16.32 -28.04
CA VAL A 74 -12.17 -15.12 -27.23
C VAL A 74 -13.50 -15.22 -26.51
N TRP A 75 -13.50 -15.96 -25.40
CA TRP A 75 -14.68 -16.21 -24.59
C TRP A 75 -15.30 -14.88 -24.18
N ASP A 76 -16.43 -14.54 -24.82
CA ASP A 76 -17.42 -13.66 -24.21
C ASP A 76 -17.94 -14.44 -23.01
N TRP A 77 -17.67 -13.94 -21.80
CA TRP A 77 -17.92 -14.63 -20.54
C TRP A 77 -19.41 -14.60 -20.14
N GLY A 78 -20.30 -14.90 -21.10
CA GLY A 78 -21.76 -14.79 -20.97
C GLY A 78 -22.26 -13.36 -20.79
N VAL A 79 -21.39 -12.34 -20.94
CA VAL A 79 -21.71 -10.99 -20.50
C VAL A 79 -22.67 -10.32 -21.47
N ASN A 80 -22.65 -10.71 -22.75
CA ASN A 80 -23.66 -10.35 -23.76
C ASN A 80 -23.91 -8.83 -23.80
N TYR A 81 -22.82 -8.05 -23.86
CA TYR A 81 -22.91 -6.59 -23.94
C TYR A 81 -23.55 -6.16 -25.27
N THR A 82 -24.50 -5.23 -25.22
CA THR A 82 -24.99 -4.54 -26.43
C THR A 82 -23.86 -3.70 -27.05
N GLU A 83 -23.93 -3.36 -28.35
CA GLU A 83 -22.87 -2.53 -28.95
C GLU A 83 -22.77 -1.13 -28.31
N GLU A 84 -23.87 -0.59 -27.79
CA GLU A 84 -23.85 0.63 -26.96
C GLU A 84 -23.05 0.44 -25.67
N GLN A 85 -23.26 -0.68 -24.95
CA GLN A 85 -22.49 -1.04 -23.77
C GLN A 85 -21.01 -1.26 -24.11
N LYS A 86 -20.70 -1.96 -25.22
CA LYS A 86 -19.33 -2.13 -25.69
C LYS A 86 -18.67 -0.79 -26.00
N GLN A 87 -19.39 0.14 -26.63
CA GLN A 87 -18.87 1.47 -26.92
C GLN A 87 -18.62 2.28 -25.64
N LYS A 88 -19.56 2.25 -24.68
CA LYS A 88 -19.36 2.83 -23.34
C LYS A 88 -18.13 2.23 -22.65
N ASN A 89 -18.00 0.91 -22.63
CA ASN A 89 -16.88 0.19 -22.02
C ASN A 89 -15.52 0.59 -22.62
N ARG A 90 -15.44 0.85 -23.93
CA ARG A 90 -14.22 1.36 -24.60
C ARG A 90 -13.89 2.78 -24.15
N MET A 91 -14.88 3.68 -24.08
CA MET A 91 -14.69 5.06 -23.62
C MET A 91 -14.27 5.13 -22.14
N ASP A 92 -14.91 4.33 -21.28
CA ASP A 92 -14.55 4.20 -19.87
C ASP A 92 -13.15 3.62 -19.70
N ALA A 93 -12.79 2.57 -20.47
CA ALA A 93 -11.46 1.99 -20.45
C ALA A 93 -10.38 3.02 -20.85
N GLU A 94 -10.60 3.78 -21.94
CA GLU A 94 -9.66 4.83 -22.36
C GLU A 94 -9.49 5.90 -21.28
N LYS A 95 -10.60 6.38 -20.71
CA LYS A 95 -10.64 7.37 -19.63
C LYS A 95 -9.87 6.90 -18.39
N TYR A 96 -10.18 5.72 -17.88
CA TYR A 96 -9.64 5.25 -16.60
C TYR A 96 -8.26 4.62 -16.73
N LEU A 97 -7.92 3.94 -17.83
CA LEU A 97 -6.55 3.45 -18.05
C LEU A 97 -5.57 4.60 -18.29
N LYS A 98 -5.99 5.69 -18.95
CA LYS A 98 -5.18 6.91 -19.04
C LYS A 98 -4.95 7.54 -17.67
N ALA A 99 -5.99 7.64 -16.83
CA ALA A 99 -5.83 8.12 -15.46
C ALA A 99 -4.92 7.20 -14.64
N LEU A 100 -5.11 5.88 -14.70
CA LEU A 100 -4.25 4.90 -14.02
C LEU A 100 -2.78 5.01 -14.46
N ASN A 101 -2.50 5.24 -15.74
CA ASN A 101 -1.13 5.46 -16.23
C ASN A 101 -0.46 6.67 -15.56
N ASP A 102 -1.19 7.77 -15.34
CA ASP A 102 -0.64 8.92 -14.60
C ASP A 102 -0.37 8.58 -13.13
N TYR A 103 -1.22 7.78 -12.48
CA TYR A 103 -1.09 7.41 -11.07
C TYR A 103 -0.01 6.36 -10.79
N THR A 104 0.30 5.48 -11.75
CA THR A 104 0.95 4.18 -11.48
C THR A 104 2.42 4.15 -11.88
N PHE A 105 3.24 3.46 -11.09
CA PHE A 105 4.68 3.25 -11.30
C PHE A 105 5.03 1.78 -11.14
N LYS A 106 6.09 1.37 -11.82
CA LYS A 106 6.91 0.24 -11.39
C LYS A 106 7.82 0.70 -10.28
N LEU A 107 7.83 -0.04 -9.17
CA LEU A 107 8.79 0.13 -8.08
C LEU A 107 9.98 -0.79 -8.37
N PHE A 108 11.14 -0.23 -8.67
CA PHE A 108 12.40 -0.98 -8.71
C PHE A 108 13.05 -0.92 -7.32
N MET A 109 13.40 -2.08 -6.75
CA MET A 109 13.91 -2.22 -5.38
C MET A 109 14.92 -3.38 -5.31
N PRO A 110 15.76 -3.47 -4.26
CA PRO A 110 16.54 -4.66 -3.97
C PRO A 110 15.66 -5.90 -3.88
N CYS A 111 16.14 -7.02 -4.41
CA CYS A 111 15.44 -8.31 -4.45
C CYS A 111 14.09 -8.35 -5.20
N GLY A 112 13.62 -7.29 -5.87
CA GLY A 112 12.31 -7.38 -6.50
C GLY A 112 11.80 -6.14 -7.23
N TRP A 113 10.57 -6.26 -7.68
CA TRP A 113 9.78 -5.13 -8.18
C TRP A 113 8.31 -5.38 -7.87
N GLY A 114 7.54 -4.31 -7.89
CA GLY A 114 6.09 -4.39 -7.86
C GLY A 114 5.48 -3.17 -8.52
N THR A 115 4.19 -3.00 -8.32
CA THR A 115 3.43 -1.85 -8.78
C THR A 115 3.07 -0.97 -7.59
N GLY A 116 3.26 0.34 -7.71
CA GLY A 116 2.86 1.34 -6.72
C GLY A 116 2.18 2.52 -7.39
N TRP A 117 1.52 3.38 -6.62
CA TRP A 117 0.74 4.49 -7.18
C TRP A 117 0.70 5.72 -6.28
N VAL A 118 0.51 6.91 -6.88
CA VAL A 118 0.32 8.17 -6.12
C VAL A 118 -0.99 8.09 -5.35
N LEU A 119 -0.91 8.01 -4.02
CA LEU A 119 -2.07 8.28 -3.17
C LEU A 119 -2.23 9.79 -2.95
N ASP A 120 -1.13 10.46 -2.62
CA ASP A 120 -1.14 11.86 -2.16
C ASP A 120 0.26 12.50 -2.33
N TYR A 121 0.35 13.80 -2.07
CA TYR A 121 1.62 14.53 -2.00
C TYR A 121 1.48 15.72 -1.04
N GLN A 122 2.58 16.12 -0.41
CA GLN A 122 2.59 17.33 0.41
C GLN A 122 2.48 18.56 -0.51
N ILE A 123 1.56 19.47 -0.20
CA ILE A 123 1.39 20.69 -0.99
C ILE A 123 2.67 21.53 -0.87
N PRO A 124 3.27 21.94 -2.01
CA PRO A 124 4.48 22.75 -2.02
C PRO A 124 4.16 24.22 -1.78
N GLU A 125 5.19 25.02 -1.50
CA GLU A 125 5.09 26.48 -1.57
C GLU A 125 4.61 26.95 -2.95
N THR A 126 3.94 28.11 -2.99
CA THR A 126 3.34 28.67 -4.19
C THR A 126 4.33 28.72 -5.37
N GLY A 127 3.94 28.14 -6.50
CA GLY A 127 4.74 28.11 -7.73
C GLY A 127 5.74 26.94 -7.84
N LYS A 128 5.98 26.17 -6.77
CA LYS A 128 6.90 25.01 -6.80
C LYS A 128 6.18 23.69 -7.14
N TYR A 129 6.96 22.67 -7.51
CA TYR A 129 6.50 21.28 -7.67
C TYR A 129 6.67 20.52 -6.33
N PRO A 130 5.77 19.57 -5.96
CA PRO A 130 5.91 18.79 -4.74
C PRO A 130 7.18 17.94 -4.75
N THR A 131 7.96 17.96 -3.66
CA THR A 131 9.11 17.06 -3.47
C THR A 131 8.81 15.89 -2.54
N ILE A 132 7.73 15.94 -1.74
CA ILE A 132 7.31 14.88 -0.81
C ILE A 132 6.03 14.24 -1.33
N TRP A 133 6.09 12.92 -1.56
CA TRP A 133 5.04 12.11 -2.19
C TRP A 133 4.68 10.90 -1.32
N TYR A 134 3.41 10.53 -1.32
CA TYR A 134 2.89 9.37 -0.59
C TYR A 134 2.48 8.30 -1.60
N ILE A 135 3.33 7.28 -1.74
CA ILE A 135 3.19 6.21 -2.73
C ILE A 135 2.63 4.96 -2.06
N ALA A 136 1.45 4.53 -2.50
CA ALA A 136 0.76 3.35 -1.99
C ALA A 136 1.12 2.09 -2.77
N THR A 137 1.18 0.94 -2.08
CA THR A 137 1.43 -0.40 -2.66
C THR A 137 1.05 -1.49 -1.65
N GLY A 138 1.30 -2.77 -1.97
CA GLY A 138 1.10 -3.90 -1.04
C GLY A 138 2.23 -4.01 -0.01
N ALA A 139 1.94 -4.52 1.18
CA ALA A 139 2.96 -4.78 2.20
C ALA A 139 3.98 -5.81 1.70
N HIS A 140 3.52 -6.87 1.05
CA HIS A 140 4.38 -7.91 0.45
C HIS A 140 5.18 -7.42 -0.77
N VAL A 141 4.98 -6.19 -1.25
CA VAL A 141 5.83 -5.59 -2.29
C VAL A 141 7.10 -5.00 -1.66
N VAL A 142 7.02 -4.48 -0.43
CA VAL A 142 8.11 -3.72 0.22
C VAL A 142 8.74 -4.42 1.43
N TRP A 143 8.30 -5.64 1.78
CA TRP A 143 8.77 -6.38 2.97
C TRP A 143 10.29 -6.61 3.07
N ARG A 144 11.02 -6.55 1.95
CA ARG A 144 12.50 -6.64 1.97
C ARG A 144 13.20 -5.29 2.20
N LEU A 145 12.49 -4.16 2.20
CA LEU A 145 13.12 -2.86 2.44
C LEU A 145 13.54 -2.71 3.91
N ARG A 146 14.83 -2.43 4.13
CA ARG A 146 15.39 -2.12 5.44
C ARG A 146 15.41 -0.61 5.68
N PHE A 147 14.30 -0.09 6.18
CA PHE A 147 14.19 1.32 6.59
C PHE A 147 15.26 1.66 7.64
N SER A 148 15.84 2.85 7.52
CA SER A 148 16.93 3.34 8.37
C SER A 148 16.46 4.01 9.65
N ASP A 149 15.22 4.49 9.68
CA ASP A 149 14.54 5.01 10.86
C ASP A 149 13.06 4.59 10.89
N ASN A 150 12.43 4.75 12.06
CA ASN A 150 10.98 4.62 12.25
C ASN A 150 10.33 5.96 12.65
N THR A 151 10.55 7.03 11.88
CA THR A 151 10.01 8.39 12.15
C THR A 151 8.52 8.40 12.50
N TYR A 152 7.74 7.48 11.92
CA TYR A 152 6.28 7.46 12.00
C TYR A 152 5.73 6.45 13.02
N ASN A 153 6.60 5.77 13.79
CA ASN A 153 6.23 4.73 14.76
C ASN A 153 5.33 3.64 14.17
N GLN A 154 5.59 3.25 12.91
CA GLN A 154 4.90 2.14 12.25
C GLN A 154 5.55 0.81 12.63
N THR A 155 4.83 -0.31 12.45
CA THR A 155 5.48 -1.62 12.45
C THR A 155 6.31 -1.73 11.16
N LEU A 156 7.63 -1.73 11.28
CA LEU A 156 8.56 -1.90 10.14
C LEU A 156 8.73 -3.40 9.81
N PRO A 157 9.05 -3.77 8.55
CA PRO A 157 9.36 -5.17 8.22
C PRO A 157 10.61 -5.69 8.94
N TRP A 158 11.57 -4.80 9.21
CA TRP A 158 12.83 -5.06 9.91
C TRP A 158 13.06 -4.00 10.99
N TYR A 159 13.75 -4.35 12.07
CA TYR A 159 14.09 -3.38 13.11
C TYR A 159 15.10 -2.34 12.59
N ASP A 160 14.77 -1.06 12.71
CA ASP A 160 15.60 0.07 12.26
C ASP A 160 16.97 0.07 12.96
N LYS A 161 17.02 -0.25 14.25
CA LYS A 161 18.30 -0.41 14.95
C LYS A 161 19.16 -1.55 14.42
N ASN A 162 18.57 -2.61 13.84
CA ASN A 162 19.33 -3.66 13.16
C ASN A 162 19.90 -3.12 11.84
N THR A 163 19.12 -2.39 11.05
CA THR A 163 19.61 -1.67 9.86
C THR A 163 20.79 -0.75 10.21
N GLN A 164 20.67 0.04 11.27
CA GLN A 164 21.72 0.93 11.77
C GLN A 164 22.94 0.16 12.28
N HIS A 165 22.75 -0.97 12.98
CA HIS A 165 23.83 -1.84 13.45
C HIS A 165 24.62 -2.45 12.28
N LEU A 166 23.95 -2.98 11.26
CA LEU A 166 24.60 -3.49 10.05
C LEU A 166 25.44 -2.39 9.38
N ARG A 167 24.85 -1.22 9.13
CA ARG A 167 25.56 -0.08 8.53
C ARG A 167 26.76 0.40 9.35
N LYS A 168 26.67 0.37 10.69
CA LYS A 168 27.77 0.78 11.58
C LYS A 168 28.89 -0.26 11.67
N THR A 169 28.55 -1.55 11.68
CA THR A 169 29.53 -2.65 11.74
C THR A 169 30.15 -2.98 10.39
N ARG A 170 29.49 -2.57 9.30
CA ARG A 170 29.90 -2.74 7.90
C ARG A 170 30.03 -1.40 7.18
N GLU A 171 30.52 -0.38 7.88
CA GLU A 171 30.52 1.00 7.37
C GLU A 171 31.34 1.15 6.08
N GLN A 172 32.45 0.44 5.97
CA GLN A 172 33.28 0.47 4.76
C GLN A 172 32.58 -0.20 3.58
N GLU A 173 32.02 -1.39 3.78
CA GLU A 173 31.28 -2.12 2.74
C GLU A 173 30.02 -1.36 2.31
N TYR A 174 29.24 -0.83 3.26
CA TYR A 174 28.05 -0.01 2.98
C TYR A 174 28.41 1.26 2.20
N ASN A 175 29.46 1.98 2.61
CA ASN A 175 29.90 3.19 1.90
C ASN A 175 30.43 2.89 0.48
N ALA A 176 30.94 1.69 0.22
CA ALA A 176 31.39 1.28 -1.11
C ALA A 176 30.22 0.95 -2.08
N ILE A 177 29.04 0.57 -1.56
CA ILE A 177 27.89 0.16 -2.40
C ILE A 177 26.74 1.16 -2.46
N LYS A 178 26.62 2.09 -1.48
CA LYS A 178 25.44 2.97 -1.35
C LYS A 178 25.21 3.86 -2.59
N ASP A 179 26.28 4.18 -3.31
CA ASP A 179 26.30 5.01 -4.51
C ASP A 179 26.41 4.18 -5.81
N SER A 180 26.26 2.85 -5.74
CA SER A 180 26.35 1.96 -6.91
C SER A 180 25.30 2.30 -7.97
N GLN A 181 25.74 2.34 -9.23
CA GLN A 181 24.92 2.60 -10.41
C GLN A 181 24.50 1.31 -11.15
N ASP A 182 24.61 0.17 -10.46
CA ASP A 182 24.11 -1.14 -10.90
C ASP A 182 22.57 -1.18 -10.86
N GLU A 183 21.96 -2.18 -11.52
CA GLU A 183 20.52 -2.40 -11.40
C GLU A 183 20.15 -2.79 -9.95
N VAL A 184 19.28 -2.00 -9.32
CA VAL A 184 18.98 -2.10 -7.89
C VAL A 184 18.47 -3.49 -7.49
N ARG A 185 17.79 -4.20 -8.40
CA ARG A 185 17.32 -5.58 -8.19
C ARG A 185 18.44 -6.57 -7.86
N ASN A 186 19.65 -6.35 -8.38
CA ASN A 186 20.79 -7.25 -8.21
C ASN A 186 21.44 -7.10 -6.82
N ASN A 187 21.15 -6.01 -6.11
CA ASN A 187 21.70 -5.69 -4.79
C ASN A 187 20.97 -6.42 -3.65
N CYS A 188 20.50 -7.64 -3.91
CA CYS A 188 19.64 -8.40 -3.01
C CYS A 188 20.37 -8.77 -1.70
N ASP A 189 21.56 -9.35 -1.81
CA ASP A 189 22.46 -9.67 -0.70
C ASP A 189 22.84 -8.46 0.16
N TYR A 190 22.87 -7.26 -0.42
CA TYR A 190 23.33 -6.05 0.25
C TYR A 190 22.34 -5.55 1.31
N VAL A 191 21.05 -5.85 1.12
CA VAL A 191 20.00 -5.61 2.12
C VAL A 191 20.38 -6.29 3.42
N ASP A 192 20.54 -7.62 3.39
CA ASP A 192 20.74 -8.41 4.61
C ASP A 192 22.16 -8.32 5.17
N LYS A 193 23.18 -8.13 4.32
CA LYS A 193 24.58 -8.00 4.77
C LYS A 193 24.92 -6.62 5.33
N TYR A 194 24.34 -5.55 4.78
CA TYR A 194 24.81 -4.18 5.02
C TYR A 194 23.70 -3.19 5.41
N GLY A 195 22.44 -3.62 5.47
CA GLY A 195 21.30 -2.73 5.69
C GLY A 195 21.07 -1.77 4.52
N TYR A 196 21.46 -2.17 3.29
CA TYR A 196 21.26 -1.37 2.09
C TYR A 196 19.77 -1.17 1.80
N ILE A 197 19.42 0.04 1.39
CA ILE A 197 18.11 0.39 0.85
C ILE A 197 18.33 1.33 -0.34
N ASP A 198 17.63 1.07 -1.42
CA ASP A 198 17.45 2.01 -2.52
C ASP A 198 16.14 1.66 -3.24
N MET A 199 15.61 2.58 -4.01
CA MET A 199 14.46 2.33 -4.88
C MET A 199 14.37 3.38 -5.98
N ASN A 200 13.65 3.08 -7.05
CA ASN A 200 13.29 4.08 -8.06
C ASN A 200 11.87 3.87 -8.58
N LEU A 201 11.24 4.96 -9.03
CA LEU A 201 9.92 4.97 -9.63
C LEU A 201 10.08 5.05 -11.15
N SER A 202 9.45 4.12 -11.86
CA SER A 202 9.49 4.07 -13.33
C SER A 202 8.09 4.14 -13.93
N GLN A 203 7.94 4.91 -15.00
CA GLN A 203 6.80 4.85 -15.91
C GLN A 203 7.26 4.49 -17.32
N GLN A 204 6.38 3.91 -18.13
CA GLN A 204 6.69 3.44 -19.48
C GLN A 204 7.33 4.51 -20.39
N GLU A 205 6.90 5.76 -20.29
CA GLU A 205 7.37 6.86 -21.14
C GLU A 205 8.80 7.33 -20.82
N ALA A 206 9.29 7.06 -19.60
CA ALA A 206 10.54 7.64 -19.08
C ALA A 206 11.47 6.65 -18.37
N GLY A 207 11.08 5.38 -18.20
CA GLY A 207 11.84 4.40 -17.42
C GLY A 207 13.25 4.16 -17.97
N GLU A 208 13.34 3.98 -19.29
CA GLU A 208 14.60 3.73 -20.00
C GLU A 208 15.53 4.96 -20.01
N SER A 209 15.01 6.11 -20.45
CA SER A 209 15.79 7.36 -20.53
C SER A 209 16.31 7.84 -19.18
N ARG A 210 15.58 7.53 -18.09
CA ARG A 210 15.98 7.85 -16.72
C ARG A 210 16.89 6.80 -16.07
N ARG A 211 17.14 5.64 -16.72
CA ARG A 211 17.71 4.44 -16.06
C ARG A 211 17.03 4.17 -14.72
N ALA A 212 15.71 3.99 -14.75
CA ALA A 212 14.89 3.83 -13.54
C ALA A 212 14.99 2.42 -12.92
N ASP A 213 15.87 1.57 -13.45
CA ASP A 213 16.37 0.31 -12.90
C ASP A 213 17.53 0.52 -11.91
N VAL A 214 18.24 1.66 -12.00
CA VAL A 214 19.20 2.11 -11.00
C VAL A 214 18.48 2.84 -9.87
N GLY A 215 18.97 2.65 -8.65
CA GLY A 215 18.43 3.28 -7.46
C GLY A 215 18.42 4.82 -7.51
N ALA A 216 17.32 5.45 -7.09
CA ALA A 216 17.21 6.91 -7.09
C ALA A 216 18.03 7.56 -5.97
N ILE A 217 18.39 6.81 -4.92
CA ILE A 217 19.22 7.30 -3.82
C ILE A 217 20.68 7.34 -4.26
N ALA A 218 21.20 6.25 -4.83
CA ALA A 218 22.53 6.21 -5.43
C ALA A 218 22.71 7.26 -6.54
N LYS A 219 21.63 7.64 -7.23
CA LYS A 219 21.64 8.74 -8.22
C LYS A 219 21.52 10.15 -7.62
N GLY A 220 21.39 10.29 -6.30
CA GLY A 220 21.17 11.57 -5.64
C GLY A 220 19.85 12.27 -5.98
N GLN A 221 18.87 11.52 -6.53
CA GLN A 221 17.56 12.04 -6.93
C GLN A 221 16.50 11.94 -5.82
N MET A 222 16.73 11.06 -4.83
CA MET A 222 15.79 10.72 -3.76
C MET A 222 16.54 10.54 -2.43
N LYS A 223 15.90 10.83 -1.30
CA LYS A 223 16.35 10.40 0.03
C LYS A 223 15.90 8.97 0.32
N GLU A 224 16.38 8.38 1.40
CA GLU A 224 15.85 7.08 1.87
C GLU A 224 14.34 7.16 2.11
N PRO A 225 13.55 6.23 1.53
CA PRO A 225 12.11 6.20 1.70
C PRO A 225 11.75 5.88 3.15
N LYS A 226 10.58 6.31 3.60
CA LYS A 226 10.07 6.00 4.96
C LYS A 226 8.75 5.27 4.89
N LEU A 227 8.53 4.31 5.80
CA LEU A 227 7.22 3.68 5.96
C LEU A 227 6.29 4.65 6.70
N PHE A 228 5.45 5.37 5.96
CA PHE A 228 4.57 6.41 6.50
C PHE A 228 3.32 5.82 7.15
N PHE A 229 2.74 4.81 6.52
CA PHE A 229 1.61 4.06 7.07
C PHE A 229 1.72 2.59 6.70
N SER A 230 1.36 1.71 7.63
CA SER A 230 1.19 0.29 7.38
C SER A 230 -0.08 -0.23 8.04
N ALA A 231 -0.85 -1.04 7.32
CA ALA A 231 -2.11 -1.59 7.80
C ALA A 231 -1.89 -2.84 8.68
N PHE A 232 -1.06 -2.73 9.73
CA PHE A 232 -0.77 -3.78 10.71
C PHE A 232 -1.38 -3.40 12.07
N ASN A 233 -2.08 -4.33 12.72
CA ASN A 233 -2.81 -4.13 13.98
C ASN A 233 -3.66 -2.84 13.99
N TYR A 234 -4.22 -2.48 12.84
CA TYR A 234 -4.86 -1.18 12.60
C TYR A 234 -6.28 -1.10 13.16
N LEU A 235 -6.88 -2.24 13.54
CA LEU A 235 -8.14 -2.36 14.28
C LEU A 235 -7.86 -2.65 15.76
N LYS A 236 -8.73 -2.19 16.66
CA LYS A 236 -8.70 -2.62 18.06
C LYS A 236 -8.84 -4.15 18.15
N LYS A 237 -8.06 -4.79 19.02
CA LYS A 237 -8.18 -6.23 19.30
C LYS A 237 -9.52 -6.52 19.99
N ASN A 238 -10.38 -7.29 19.34
CA ASN A 238 -11.74 -7.57 19.81
C ASN A 238 -12.22 -8.93 19.25
N GLU A 239 -12.58 -9.86 20.14
CA GLU A 239 -13.09 -11.19 19.76
C GLU A 239 -14.40 -11.09 18.96
N LYS A 240 -15.30 -10.16 19.33
CA LYS A 240 -16.56 -9.94 18.62
C LYS A 240 -16.36 -9.52 17.17
N ASN A 241 -15.22 -8.91 16.84
CA ASN A 241 -14.87 -8.49 15.48
C ASN A 241 -13.93 -9.49 14.77
N ASN A 242 -13.51 -10.58 15.44
CA ASN A 242 -12.46 -11.48 14.95
C ASN A 242 -11.15 -10.71 14.65
N THR A 243 -10.71 -9.86 15.60
CA THR A 243 -9.46 -9.08 15.53
C THR A 243 -8.56 -9.30 16.75
N ASN A 244 -8.82 -10.33 17.58
CA ASN A 244 -8.06 -10.63 18.80
C ASN A 244 -6.65 -11.21 18.55
N TYR A 245 -6.22 -11.31 17.29
CA TYR A 245 -4.90 -11.78 16.85
C TYR A 245 -4.08 -10.65 16.21
N ASN A 246 -2.80 -10.91 15.93
CA ASN A 246 -1.96 -10.01 15.14
C ASN A 246 -2.45 -10.04 13.69
N HIS A 247 -3.06 -8.95 13.25
CA HIS A 247 -3.77 -8.90 11.97
C HIS A 247 -3.22 -7.80 11.07
N PHE A 248 -3.39 -7.96 9.76
CA PHE A 248 -3.01 -6.95 8.79
C PHE A 248 -4.00 -6.91 7.63
N SER A 249 -3.80 -5.91 6.77
CA SER A 249 -4.25 -5.90 5.38
C SER A 249 -3.05 -5.60 4.50
N ASP A 250 -2.92 -6.24 3.35
CA ASP A 250 -1.79 -6.07 2.43
C ASP A 250 -1.77 -4.69 1.74
N PHE A 251 -1.48 -3.65 2.52
CA PHE A 251 -1.49 -2.25 2.10
C PHE A 251 -0.55 -1.39 2.97
N VAL A 252 0.31 -0.64 2.29
CA VAL A 252 1.30 0.27 2.91
C VAL A 252 1.44 1.54 2.08
N ILE A 253 1.96 2.58 2.72
CA ILE A 253 2.25 3.86 2.08
C ILE A 253 3.67 4.27 2.44
N LEU A 254 4.48 4.50 1.42
CA LEU A 254 5.83 5.05 1.53
C LEU A 254 5.77 6.57 1.41
N GLU A 255 6.48 7.28 2.30
CA GLU A 255 6.86 8.67 2.05
C GLU A 255 8.16 8.68 1.24
N ILE A 256 8.12 9.36 0.10
CA ILE A 256 9.22 9.54 -0.84
C ILE A 256 9.56 11.03 -0.89
N GLU A 257 10.78 11.39 -0.49
CA GLU A 257 11.29 12.75 -0.62
C GLU A 257 12.36 12.83 -1.72
N PHE A 258 12.07 13.59 -2.78
CA PHE A 258 13.01 13.89 -3.85
C PHE A 258 13.95 15.04 -3.48
N THR A 259 15.17 15.02 -3.99
CA THR A 259 16.19 16.05 -3.72
C THR A 259 15.92 17.36 -4.44
N SER A 260 15.13 17.36 -5.52
CA SER A 260 14.71 18.58 -6.22
C SER A 260 13.30 18.49 -6.83
N PRO A 261 12.64 19.64 -7.10
CA PRO A 261 11.39 19.72 -7.86
C PRO A 261 11.46 19.05 -9.24
N GLU A 262 12.60 19.14 -9.91
CA GLU A 262 12.87 18.57 -11.24
C GLU A 262 12.92 17.05 -11.16
N ALA A 263 13.68 16.50 -10.20
CA ALA A 263 13.75 15.05 -9.96
C ALA A 263 12.37 14.48 -9.63
N ALA A 264 11.59 15.16 -8.79
CA ALA A 264 10.22 14.79 -8.48
C ALA A 264 9.31 14.82 -9.72
N LYS A 265 9.37 15.90 -10.51
CA LYS A 265 8.54 16.08 -11.73
C LYS A 265 8.85 15.03 -12.79
N GLU A 266 10.13 14.69 -12.95
CA GLU A 266 10.60 13.65 -13.86
C GLU A 266 10.13 12.26 -13.39
N ALA A 267 10.31 11.93 -12.10
CA ALA A 267 9.92 10.64 -11.53
C ALA A 267 8.40 10.41 -11.52
N THR A 268 7.61 11.47 -11.31
CA THR A 268 6.15 11.42 -11.26
C THR A 268 5.48 11.82 -12.58
N ASN A 269 6.24 11.93 -13.68
CA ASN A 269 5.75 12.31 -15.02
C ASN A 269 4.77 13.51 -14.98
N ASN A 270 5.18 14.57 -14.28
CA ASN A 270 4.42 15.80 -14.07
C ASN A 270 2.98 15.60 -13.53
N PHE A 271 2.73 14.55 -12.74
CA PHE A 271 1.43 14.23 -12.12
C PHE A 271 0.72 15.46 -11.53
N TYR A 272 1.42 16.25 -10.72
CA TYR A 272 0.84 17.44 -10.08
C TYR A 272 0.39 18.52 -11.08
N GLY A 273 1.06 18.62 -12.23
CA GLY A 273 0.61 19.47 -13.34
C GLY A 273 -0.70 18.92 -13.95
N LYS A 274 -0.69 17.64 -14.32
CA LYS A 274 -1.81 16.95 -14.99
C LYS A 274 -3.09 16.94 -14.14
N GLN A 275 -3.00 16.78 -12.81
CA GLN A 275 -4.19 16.74 -11.94
C GLN A 275 -5.00 18.07 -11.93
N LYS A 276 -4.40 19.20 -12.34
CA LYS A 276 -5.13 20.48 -12.49
C LYS A 276 -6.10 20.48 -13.68
N GLU A 277 -6.00 19.52 -14.59
CA GLU A 277 -6.86 19.34 -15.77
C GLU A 277 -8.12 18.49 -15.49
N GLY A 278 -8.39 18.16 -14.21
CA GLY A 278 -9.66 17.56 -13.78
C GLY A 278 -9.81 16.05 -13.98
N LYS A 279 -8.75 15.33 -14.37
CA LYS A 279 -8.76 13.86 -14.53
C LYS A 279 -8.14 13.18 -13.32
N VAL A 280 -8.99 12.78 -12.39
CA VAL A 280 -8.62 12.38 -11.02
C VAL A 280 -9.31 11.06 -10.67
N ILE A 281 -8.56 10.08 -10.15
CA ILE A 281 -9.14 8.87 -9.57
C ILE A 281 -9.75 9.25 -8.21
N ASN A 282 -10.99 8.82 -7.95
CA ASN A 282 -11.61 9.04 -6.65
C ASN A 282 -11.10 8.03 -5.62
N VAL A 283 -9.93 8.32 -5.04
CA VAL A 283 -9.31 7.48 -4.00
C VAL A 283 -10.12 7.41 -2.71
N LEU A 284 -11.07 8.34 -2.51
CA LEU A 284 -11.99 8.41 -1.37
C LEU A 284 -13.41 7.89 -1.73
N GLY A 285 -13.54 7.14 -2.83
CA GLY A 285 -14.81 6.56 -3.26
C GLY A 285 -15.35 5.49 -2.31
N LYS A 286 -16.65 5.20 -2.41
CA LYS A 286 -17.32 4.20 -1.55
C LYS A 286 -16.83 2.76 -1.84
N PRO A 287 -16.84 1.84 -0.85
CA PRO A 287 -16.60 0.42 -1.10
C PRO A 287 -17.73 -0.21 -1.92
N ILE A 288 -17.41 -1.30 -2.60
CA ILE A 288 -18.28 -1.97 -3.58
C ILE A 288 -19.65 -2.30 -2.99
N GLU A 289 -19.70 -2.87 -1.79
CA GLU A 289 -20.95 -3.31 -1.16
C GLU A 289 -21.93 -2.17 -0.84
N SER A 290 -21.45 -0.92 -0.79
CA SER A 290 -22.27 0.26 -0.51
C SER A 290 -22.67 1.05 -1.77
N ARG A 291 -22.33 0.52 -2.96
CA ARG A 291 -22.73 1.08 -4.27
C ARG A 291 -24.05 0.52 -4.79
N TYR A 292 -24.51 -0.61 -4.26
CA TYR A 292 -25.70 -1.33 -4.69
C TYR A 292 -26.76 -1.29 -3.59
N THR A 293 -28.04 -1.20 -3.96
CA THR A 293 -29.15 -1.16 -2.99
C THR A 293 -29.46 -2.56 -2.46
N THR A 294 -29.26 -3.57 -3.30
CA THR A 294 -29.54 -4.98 -2.97
C THR A 294 -28.40 -5.90 -3.40
N LYS A 295 -28.30 -7.07 -2.74
CA LYS A 295 -27.39 -8.14 -3.15
C LYS A 295 -27.65 -8.59 -4.59
N LYS A 296 -28.93 -8.63 -4.99
CA LYS A 296 -29.33 -9.02 -6.35
C LYS A 296 -28.75 -8.07 -7.41
N GLU A 297 -28.80 -6.75 -7.17
CA GLU A 297 -28.15 -5.76 -8.04
C GLU A 297 -26.63 -5.99 -8.14
N LEU A 298 -25.95 -6.23 -7.02
CA LEU A 298 -24.51 -6.55 -7.00
C LEU A 298 -24.19 -7.84 -7.77
N TRP A 299 -25.02 -8.88 -7.63
CA TRP A 299 -24.83 -10.13 -8.36
C TRP A 299 -25.09 -9.98 -9.87
N GLN A 300 -26.10 -9.22 -10.25
CA GLN A 300 -26.46 -8.96 -11.65
C GLN A 300 -25.59 -7.88 -12.33
N ALA A 301 -24.71 -7.22 -11.56
CA ALA A 301 -23.84 -6.16 -12.08
C ALA A 301 -22.89 -6.66 -13.18
N LYS A 302 -22.79 -5.88 -14.25
CA LYS A 302 -21.82 -6.04 -15.35
C LYS A 302 -20.80 -4.91 -15.30
N ASP A 303 -20.31 -4.62 -14.09
CA ASP A 303 -19.38 -3.53 -13.81
C ASP A 303 -17.97 -3.95 -14.21
N ASN A 304 -17.35 -3.23 -15.15
CA ASN A 304 -15.93 -3.37 -15.47
C ASN A 304 -15.07 -2.76 -14.37
N TYR A 305 -14.04 -3.50 -13.94
CA TYR A 305 -13.01 -3.03 -13.02
C TYR A 305 -11.66 -3.02 -13.74
N TYR A 306 -11.06 -1.83 -13.84
CA TYR A 306 -9.85 -1.55 -14.59
C TYR A 306 -8.64 -1.51 -13.67
N HIS A 307 -7.50 -2.02 -14.15
CA HIS A 307 -6.20 -1.73 -13.56
C HIS A 307 -5.09 -1.74 -14.62
N LEU A 308 -3.96 -1.16 -14.23
CA LEU A 308 -2.71 -1.07 -14.99
C LEU A 308 -1.59 -1.43 -14.03
N ALA A 309 -0.65 -2.27 -14.46
CA ALA A 309 0.45 -2.72 -13.61
C ALA A 309 1.68 -3.12 -14.44
N TYR A 310 2.77 -3.50 -13.77
CA TYR A 310 4.05 -3.84 -14.41
C TYR A 310 4.47 -5.32 -14.20
N PRO A 311 3.73 -6.28 -14.79
CA PRO A 311 3.97 -7.70 -14.61
C PRO A 311 5.21 -8.22 -15.37
N LYS A 312 5.72 -9.38 -14.93
CA LYS A 312 6.59 -10.25 -15.74
C LYS A 312 5.86 -10.64 -17.03
N GLY A 313 6.57 -10.66 -18.15
CA GLY A 313 5.99 -10.96 -19.48
C GLY A 313 5.37 -9.75 -20.20
N ALA A 314 5.45 -8.55 -19.64
CA ALA A 314 5.28 -7.32 -20.42
C ALA A 314 6.36 -7.21 -21.51
N LYS A 315 6.13 -6.38 -22.55
CA LYS A 315 7.00 -6.25 -23.73
C LYS A 315 8.48 -6.00 -23.39
N ASN A 316 8.75 -5.26 -22.31
CA ASN A 316 10.07 -5.09 -21.71
C ASN A 316 9.90 -4.69 -20.23
N LYS A 317 11.00 -4.48 -19.50
CA LYS A 317 10.96 -4.14 -18.07
C LYS A 317 10.35 -2.77 -17.73
N TRP A 318 10.07 -1.93 -18.72
CA TRP A 318 9.50 -0.58 -18.59
C TRP A 318 8.01 -0.49 -18.95
N VAL A 319 7.53 -1.40 -19.79
CA VAL A 319 6.17 -1.37 -20.34
C VAL A 319 5.15 -1.88 -19.32
N TYR A 320 4.03 -1.17 -19.17
CA TYR A 320 2.90 -1.64 -18.36
C TYR A 320 2.03 -2.62 -19.15
N THR A 321 1.15 -3.33 -18.45
CA THR A 321 0.05 -4.10 -19.05
C THR A 321 -1.27 -3.71 -18.39
N THR A 322 -2.36 -3.84 -19.12
CA THR A 322 -3.73 -3.49 -18.68
C THR A 322 -4.63 -4.71 -18.77
N ASN A 323 -5.63 -4.82 -17.90
CA ASN A 323 -6.61 -5.92 -17.92
C ASN A 323 -7.79 -5.73 -18.89
N PHE A 324 -7.77 -4.72 -19.76
CA PHE A 324 -8.87 -4.48 -20.69
C PHE A 324 -8.64 -5.15 -22.06
N ASN A 325 -9.52 -6.07 -22.43
CA ASN A 325 -9.55 -6.65 -23.77
C ASN A 325 -10.40 -5.75 -24.69
N LYS A 326 -9.75 -5.11 -25.68
CA LYS A 326 -10.42 -4.16 -26.61
C LYS A 326 -11.47 -4.81 -27.53
N HIS A 327 -11.35 -6.11 -27.80
CA HIS A 327 -12.27 -6.83 -28.68
C HIS A 327 -13.58 -7.16 -27.94
N THR A 328 -13.50 -7.84 -26.79
CA THR A 328 -14.70 -8.15 -25.95
C THR A 328 -15.24 -6.95 -25.19
N THR A 329 -14.41 -5.93 -24.97
CA THR A 329 -14.68 -4.79 -24.08
C THR A 329 -14.86 -5.18 -22.60
N ILE A 330 -14.27 -6.32 -22.22
CA ILE A 330 -14.27 -6.86 -20.86
C ILE A 330 -12.94 -6.49 -20.19
N ALA A 331 -13.03 -5.91 -18.98
CA ALA A 331 -11.94 -5.74 -18.03
C ALA A 331 -11.95 -6.94 -17.05
N SER A 332 -11.71 -6.73 -15.74
CA SER A 332 -12.03 -7.76 -14.75
C SER A 332 -13.44 -7.52 -14.17
N HIS A 333 -14.11 -8.59 -13.74
CA HIS A 333 -15.43 -8.57 -13.08
C HIS A 333 -15.35 -9.24 -11.70
N LEU A 334 -16.27 -8.94 -10.78
CA LEU A 334 -16.38 -9.69 -9.52
C LEU A 334 -16.71 -11.15 -9.81
N ALA A 335 -16.04 -12.06 -9.10
CA ALA A 335 -16.14 -13.48 -9.39
C ALA A 335 -17.50 -14.10 -9.02
N GLY A 336 -17.91 -15.08 -9.82
CA GLY A 336 -19.22 -15.73 -9.74
C GLY A 336 -20.12 -15.33 -10.92
N ASP A 337 -20.95 -16.26 -11.37
CA ASP A 337 -21.86 -16.03 -12.49
C ASP A 337 -23.10 -15.24 -12.02
N PRO A 338 -23.63 -14.26 -12.78
CA PRO A 338 -24.94 -13.68 -12.48
C PRO A 338 -26.08 -14.70 -12.34
N GLU A 339 -26.05 -15.82 -13.06
CA GLU A 339 -27.04 -16.90 -12.98
C GLU A 339 -26.92 -17.71 -11.67
N ASP A 340 -25.74 -17.75 -11.04
CA ASP A 340 -25.52 -18.41 -9.75
C ASP A 340 -26.35 -17.78 -8.60
N TRP A 341 -26.89 -16.56 -8.78
CA TRP A 341 -27.74 -15.89 -7.79
C TRP A 341 -28.99 -16.70 -7.41
N GLU A 342 -29.55 -17.48 -8.34
CA GLU A 342 -30.77 -18.23 -8.06
C GLU A 342 -30.55 -19.42 -7.11
N LYS A 343 -29.29 -19.82 -6.87
CA LYS A 343 -28.92 -20.80 -5.84
C LYS A 343 -29.11 -20.17 -4.45
N GLU A 344 -29.91 -20.81 -3.60
CA GLU A 344 -30.24 -20.31 -2.24
C GLU A 344 -29.01 -19.98 -1.37
N GLU A 345 -27.91 -20.73 -1.54
CA GLU A 345 -26.65 -20.45 -0.86
C GLU A 345 -26.00 -19.11 -1.24
N ASN A 346 -26.25 -18.60 -2.45
CA ASN A 346 -25.65 -17.36 -2.96
C ASN A 346 -26.51 -16.14 -2.66
N LYS A 347 -27.82 -16.31 -2.40
CA LYS A 347 -28.71 -15.27 -1.88
C LYS A 347 -28.24 -14.68 -0.54
N LYS A 348 -27.42 -15.44 0.20
CA LYS A 348 -26.77 -15.04 1.45
C LYS A 348 -25.37 -14.46 1.28
N LYS A 349 -24.76 -14.52 0.10
CA LYS A 349 -23.37 -14.09 -0.16
C LYS A 349 -23.32 -12.77 -0.94
N TYR A 350 -22.24 -12.01 -0.79
CA TYR A 350 -21.91 -10.92 -1.71
C TYR A 350 -21.05 -11.46 -2.86
N ARG A 351 -21.33 -11.05 -4.10
CA ARG A 351 -20.60 -11.54 -5.29
C ARG A 351 -19.12 -11.17 -5.21
N GLY A 352 -18.25 -12.14 -5.44
CA GLY A 352 -16.80 -11.97 -5.37
C GLY A 352 -16.20 -11.80 -3.96
N PHE A 353 -16.98 -11.83 -2.87
CA PHE A 353 -16.44 -11.71 -1.52
C PHE A 353 -15.89 -13.07 -1.05
N VAL A 354 -14.63 -13.11 -0.64
CA VAL A 354 -13.97 -14.33 -0.14
C VAL A 354 -13.22 -14.02 1.14
N LYS A 355 -13.32 -14.88 2.15
CA LYS A 355 -12.64 -14.69 3.45
C LYS A 355 -11.14 -14.61 3.24
N ALA A 356 -10.52 -13.54 3.72
CA ALA A 356 -9.11 -13.28 3.42
C ALA A 356 -8.20 -14.37 4.00
N ARG A 357 -8.53 -14.90 5.19
CA ARG A 357 -7.83 -16.03 5.84
C ARG A 357 -7.91 -17.37 5.07
N ASP A 358 -8.93 -17.55 4.24
CA ASP A 358 -9.14 -18.79 3.46
C ASP A 358 -8.33 -18.74 2.15
N VAL A 359 -7.75 -17.59 1.83
CA VAL A 359 -6.83 -17.36 0.72
C VAL A 359 -5.41 -17.36 1.27
N MET A 360 -4.59 -18.30 0.82
CA MET A 360 -3.14 -18.26 1.00
C MET A 360 -2.52 -17.84 -0.34
N PRO A 361 -2.13 -16.57 -0.52
CA PRO A 361 -1.47 -16.16 -1.75
C PRO A 361 -0.09 -16.83 -1.84
N ASP A 362 0.33 -17.20 -3.05
CA ASP A 362 1.63 -17.81 -3.27
C ASP A 362 2.75 -16.85 -2.82
N GLY A 363 3.56 -17.30 -1.86
CA GLY A 363 4.54 -16.47 -1.14
C GLY A 363 4.26 -16.32 0.37
N TYR A 364 3.02 -16.52 0.83
CA TYR A 364 2.66 -16.55 2.26
C TYR A 364 2.84 -17.95 2.89
N GLN A 365 3.43 -18.90 2.15
CA GLN A 365 3.39 -20.35 2.41
C GLN A 365 4.37 -20.83 3.50
N VAL A 366 4.26 -20.32 4.74
CA VAL A 366 4.85 -20.98 5.93
C VAL A 366 3.81 -21.06 7.06
N TYR A 367 2.76 -21.86 6.85
CA TYR A 367 1.88 -22.47 7.87
C TYR A 367 1.50 -21.61 9.11
N GLY A 368 1.29 -20.30 8.96
CA GLY A 368 0.99 -19.43 10.11
C GLY A 368 0.58 -17.99 9.81
N GLY A 369 0.94 -17.46 8.63
CA GLY A 369 0.57 -16.11 8.18
C GLY A 369 1.73 -15.35 7.55
N PHE A 370 1.54 -14.05 7.33
CA PHE A 370 2.56 -13.14 6.80
C PHE A 370 3.58 -12.78 7.88
N ARG A 371 4.88 -12.94 7.60
CA ARG A 371 5.93 -12.52 8.54
C ARG A 371 6.30 -11.07 8.32
N TRP A 372 6.22 -10.28 9.40
CA TRP A 372 6.55 -8.86 9.42
C TRP A 372 7.09 -8.51 10.80
N TYR A 373 8.24 -7.84 10.89
CA TYR A 373 8.91 -7.59 12.18
C TYR A 373 9.25 -8.86 12.98
N GLY A 374 9.43 -10.00 12.32
CA GLY A 374 9.60 -11.31 12.98
C GLY A 374 8.33 -11.91 13.60
N GLU A 375 7.29 -11.09 13.83
CA GLU A 375 5.97 -11.58 14.20
C GLU A 375 5.22 -12.15 12.98
N THR A 376 4.17 -12.93 13.25
CA THR A 376 3.29 -13.49 12.22
C THR A 376 1.92 -12.82 12.27
N TYR A 377 1.46 -12.35 11.13
CA TYR A 377 0.25 -11.58 10.93
C TYR A 377 -0.74 -12.31 10.00
N ASN A 378 -2.02 -12.25 10.32
CA ASN A 378 -3.07 -12.89 9.53
C ASN A 378 -3.99 -11.84 8.89
N GLU A 379 -4.43 -12.09 7.67
CA GLU A 379 -5.35 -11.20 6.96
C GLU A 379 -6.69 -11.07 7.69
N VAL A 380 -7.33 -9.91 7.57
CA VAL A 380 -8.61 -9.62 8.24
C VAL A 380 -9.72 -9.29 7.24
N GLY A 381 -10.90 -9.86 7.47
CA GLY A 381 -12.08 -9.62 6.65
C GLY A 381 -12.10 -10.41 5.35
N HIS A 382 -12.22 -9.72 4.22
CA HIS A 382 -12.42 -10.31 2.90
C HIS A 382 -11.50 -9.70 1.84
N PHE A 383 -11.22 -10.50 0.82
CA PHE A 383 -10.74 -10.03 -0.47
C PHE A 383 -11.91 -9.89 -1.45
N TYR A 384 -11.79 -8.94 -2.38
CA TYR A 384 -12.52 -9.01 -3.64
C TYR A 384 -11.80 -10.01 -4.55
N LYS A 385 -12.50 -11.09 -4.92
CA LYS A 385 -12.08 -11.99 -5.99
C LYS A 385 -12.56 -11.39 -7.32
N PHE A 386 -11.62 -11.02 -8.18
CA PHE A 386 -11.91 -10.60 -9.55
C PHE A 386 -11.56 -11.71 -10.53
N GLN A 387 -12.37 -11.88 -11.57
CA GLN A 387 -12.15 -12.78 -12.70
C GLN A 387 -11.82 -11.98 -13.98
N HIS A 388 -11.15 -12.66 -14.90
CA HIS A 388 -10.79 -12.22 -16.26
C HIS A 388 -9.59 -11.26 -16.37
N ASN A 389 -8.85 -11.46 -17.47
CA ASN A 389 -7.67 -10.70 -17.91
C ASN A 389 -6.61 -10.51 -16.81
N GLN A 390 -6.22 -11.61 -16.17
CA GLN A 390 -5.20 -11.60 -15.14
C GLN A 390 -3.82 -11.17 -15.67
N LEU A 391 -3.13 -10.34 -14.89
CA LEU A 391 -1.74 -9.92 -15.11
C LEU A 391 -0.78 -10.81 -14.32
N GLY A 392 0.43 -10.98 -14.83
CA GLY A 392 1.45 -11.84 -14.23
C GLY A 392 2.11 -11.28 -12.95
N PRO A 393 3.04 -12.04 -12.34
CA PRO A 393 3.77 -11.64 -11.14
C PRO A 393 4.42 -10.25 -11.29
N GLY A 394 4.39 -9.43 -10.23
CA GLY A 394 4.83 -8.03 -10.26
C GLY A 394 3.69 -7.03 -10.53
N SER A 395 2.47 -7.49 -10.85
CA SER A 395 1.27 -6.65 -10.82
C SER A 395 0.82 -6.26 -9.41
N SER A 396 1.32 -6.96 -8.39
CA SER A 396 1.09 -6.72 -6.96
C SER A 396 1.25 -5.25 -6.56
N GLY A 397 0.39 -4.78 -5.66
CA GLY A 397 0.28 -3.39 -5.23
C GLY A 397 -0.41 -2.45 -6.25
N GLY A 398 -0.70 -2.92 -7.47
CA GLY A 398 -1.43 -2.18 -8.49
C GLY A 398 -2.86 -1.84 -8.06
N LEU A 399 -3.32 -0.64 -8.43
CA LEU A 399 -4.63 -0.11 -8.04
C LEU A 399 -5.74 -0.59 -8.99
N PHE A 400 -6.83 -1.10 -8.41
CA PHE A 400 -8.08 -1.34 -9.11
C PHE A 400 -9.03 -0.15 -8.99
N VAL A 401 -9.66 0.20 -10.12
CA VAL A 401 -10.63 1.29 -10.27
C VAL A 401 -11.91 0.80 -10.95
N ASP A 402 -13.06 1.23 -10.47
CA ASP A 402 -14.36 0.86 -11.05
C ASP A 402 -14.77 1.70 -12.28
N SER A 403 -15.88 1.34 -12.90
CA SER A 403 -16.53 2.05 -14.02
C SER A 403 -16.93 3.51 -13.73
N ASN A 404 -16.85 3.96 -12.47
CA ASN A 404 -17.13 5.33 -12.04
C ASN A 404 -15.86 6.10 -11.62
N GLY A 405 -14.68 5.48 -11.73
CA GLY A 405 -13.40 6.10 -11.36
C GLY A 405 -13.05 6.04 -9.88
N ASN A 406 -13.74 5.22 -9.07
CA ASN A 406 -13.42 5.04 -7.65
C ASN A 406 -12.31 4.00 -7.46
N ALA A 407 -11.34 4.29 -6.59
CA ALA A 407 -10.38 3.30 -6.15
C ALA A 407 -11.06 2.29 -5.20
N VAL A 408 -11.06 1.01 -5.57
CA VAL A 408 -11.72 -0.06 -4.80
C VAL A 408 -10.75 -0.88 -3.95
N GLY A 409 -9.54 -1.14 -4.44
CA GLY A 409 -8.59 -2.04 -3.78
C GLY A 409 -7.23 -2.11 -4.47
N VAL A 410 -6.30 -2.83 -3.84
CA VAL A 410 -4.95 -3.12 -4.40
C VAL A 410 -4.75 -4.62 -4.64
N ILE A 411 -3.97 -4.96 -5.67
CA ILE A 411 -3.66 -6.36 -6.01
C ILE A 411 -2.76 -6.98 -4.93
N VAL A 412 -3.24 -8.04 -4.29
CA VAL A 412 -2.45 -8.89 -3.38
C VAL A 412 -1.74 -9.97 -4.20
N ALA A 413 -2.51 -10.74 -4.97
CA ALA A 413 -1.96 -11.78 -5.84
C ALA A 413 -2.90 -12.11 -7.01
N GLY A 414 -2.36 -12.83 -7.99
CA GLY A 414 -3.14 -13.56 -8.98
C GLY A 414 -3.00 -15.07 -8.77
N THR A 415 -3.98 -15.86 -9.23
CA THR A 415 -3.95 -17.33 -9.10
C THR A 415 -3.63 -18.03 -10.42
N ASN A 416 -3.34 -19.33 -10.39
CA ASN A 416 -3.41 -20.19 -11.57
C ASN A 416 -4.88 -20.43 -12.00
N GLY A 417 -5.56 -19.40 -12.50
CA GLY A 417 -7.00 -19.46 -12.76
C GLY A 417 -7.66 -18.24 -13.39
N ASN A 418 -6.91 -17.27 -13.91
CA ASN A 418 -7.45 -16.02 -14.46
C ASN A 418 -8.25 -15.20 -13.43
N THR A 419 -7.78 -15.19 -12.18
CA THR A 419 -8.39 -14.46 -11.05
C THR A 419 -7.37 -13.68 -10.23
N PHE A 420 -7.80 -12.56 -9.66
CA PHE A 420 -7.05 -11.76 -8.70
C PHE A 420 -7.69 -11.82 -7.32
N TRP A 421 -6.84 -11.77 -6.30
CA TRP A 421 -7.20 -11.38 -4.94
C TRP A 421 -6.84 -9.91 -4.76
N VAL A 422 -7.84 -9.11 -4.41
CA VAL A 422 -7.71 -7.66 -4.23
C VAL A 422 -8.11 -7.29 -2.82
N GLN A 423 -7.19 -6.65 -2.10
CA GLN A 423 -7.41 -6.07 -0.78
C GLN A 423 -8.30 -4.84 -0.92
N PRO A 424 -9.52 -4.82 -0.36
CA PRO A 424 -10.35 -3.62 -0.35
C PRO A 424 -9.65 -2.49 0.42
N LEU A 425 -9.73 -1.26 -0.09
CA LEU A 425 -9.20 -0.08 0.63
C LEU A 425 -10.06 0.27 1.86
N ARG A 426 -11.30 -0.20 1.89
CA ARG A 426 -12.31 0.08 2.92
C ARG A 426 -13.44 -0.95 2.84
N SER A 427 -14.20 -1.08 3.92
CA SER A 427 -15.47 -1.82 3.96
C SER A 427 -16.44 -1.15 4.95
N VAL A 428 -17.74 -1.21 4.67
CA VAL A 428 -18.77 -0.73 5.62
C VAL A 428 -18.93 -1.64 6.85
N GLY A 429 -18.32 -2.82 6.80
CA GLY A 429 -18.51 -3.90 7.77
C GLY A 429 -19.67 -4.81 7.35
N VAL A 430 -19.44 -6.12 7.38
CA VAL A 430 -20.43 -7.14 7.02
C VAL A 430 -20.35 -8.34 7.96
N SER A 431 -21.50 -8.93 8.28
CA SER A 431 -21.56 -10.19 9.02
C SER A 431 -21.47 -11.42 8.12
N GLU A 432 -21.08 -12.54 8.74
CA GLU A 432 -21.03 -13.86 8.10
C GLU A 432 -22.39 -14.27 7.50
N GLU A 433 -23.51 -13.89 8.12
CA GLU A 433 -24.87 -14.16 7.63
C GLU A 433 -25.25 -13.28 6.43
N GLU A 434 -24.76 -12.03 6.39
CA GLU A 434 -25.06 -11.07 5.32
C GLU A 434 -24.23 -11.28 4.06
N ALA A 435 -22.96 -11.69 4.19
CA ALA A 435 -22.04 -11.74 3.06
C ALA A 435 -21.38 -13.11 2.83
N GLY A 436 -21.61 -14.11 3.71
CA GLY A 436 -20.84 -15.36 3.74
C GLY A 436 -19.40 -15.18 4.24
N VAL A 437 -19.05 -13.96 4.69
CA VAL A 437 -17.75 -13.55 5.21
C VAL A 437 -17.98 -12.52 6.31
N LYS A 438 -17.24 -12.62 7.43
CA LYS A 438 -17.22 -11.59 8.47
C LYS A 438 -16.10 -10.58 8.23
N THR A 439 -16.44 -9.31 8.07
CA THR A 439 -15.47 -8.21 7.93
C THR A 439 -15.81 -7.06 8.88
N PRO A 440 -14.87 -6.61 9.73
CA PRO A 440 -15.04 -5.36 10.48
C PRO A 440 -15.20 -4.16 9.55
N LYS A 441 -15.86 -3.10 10.02
CA LYS A 441 -15.86 -1.81 9.31
C LYS A 441 -14.46 -1.19 9.35
N TYR A 442 -13.96 -0.72 8.21
CA TYR A 442 -12.69 0.00 8.13
C TYR A 442 -12.59 0.90 6.90
N ASP A 443 -11.68 1.88 6.95
CA ASP A 443 -11.12 2.58 5.81
C ASP A 443 -9.62 2.78 6.06
N LEU A 444 -8.76 2.21 5.22
CA LEU A 444 -7.30 2.28 5.39
C LEU A 444 -6.78 3.71 5.15
N ILE A 445 -7.53 4.52 4.40
CA ILE A 445 -7.18 5.90 4.08
C ILE A 445 -7.78 6.85 5.12
N LEU A 446 -9.11 6.89 5.28
CA LEU A 446 -9.80 7.86 6.15
C LEU A 446 -9.89 7.42 7.62
N GLY A 447 -9.77 6.12 7.90
CA GLY A 447 -10.13 5.56 9.20
C GLY A 447 -11.63 5.40 9.39
N ALA A 448 -12.00 4.56 10.36
CA ALA A 448 -13.36 4.26 10.76
C ALA A 448 -13.45 4.08 12.28
N GLU A 449 -14.67 3.82 12.76
CA GLU A 449 -14.90 3.39 14.14
C GLU A 449 -14.11 2.09 14.44
N GLU A 450 -13.60 1.96 15.67
CA GLU A 450 -12.70 0.89 16.12
C GLU A 450 -11.35 0.74 15.40
N GLN A 451 -10.98 1.60 14.44
CA GLN A 451 -9.59 1.69 13.97
C GLN A 451 -8.70 2.48 14.94
N VAL A 452 -7.51 1.95 15.20
CA VAL A 452 -6.44 2.65 15.94
C VAL A 452 -5.46 3.36 15.03
N ASN A 453 -5.38 2.98 13.74
CA ASN A 453 -4.48 3.58 12.75
C ASN A 453 -5.15 3.70 11.37
N SER A 454 -4.78 4.74 10.61
CA SER A 454 -5.17 5.01 9.22
C SER A 454 -4.19 6.02 8.59
N TYR A 455 -4.14 6.12 7.27
CA TYR A 455 -3.34 7.15 6.59
C TYR A 455 -3.69 8.58 7.05
N LYS A 456 -5.00 8.89 7.16
CA LYS A 456 -5.49 10.20 7.63
C LYS A 456 -4.92 10.54 9.01
N LYS A 457 -4.90 9.59 9.94
CA LYS A 457 -4.32 9.80 11.28
C LYS A 457 -2.82 10.10 11.21
N GLN A 458 -2.07 9.44 10.31
CA GLN A 458 -0.64 9.72 10.09
C GLN A 458 -0.41 11.12 9.50
N VAL A 459 -1.23 11.53 8.51
CA VAL A 459 -1.19 12.90 7.95
C VAL A 459 -1.53 13.96 9.00
N GLU A 460 -2.57 13.72 9.81
CA GLU A 460 -2.95 14.63 10.90
C GLU A 460 -1.82 14.80 11.91
N GLU A 461 -1.22 13.70 12.36
CA GLU A 461 -0.15 13.69 13.37
C GLU A 461 1.16 14.31 12.86
N TYR A 462 1.63 13.89 11.69
CA TYR A 462 3.00 14.18 11.25
C TYR A 462 3.13 15.26 10.18
N VAL A 463 2.02 15.68 9.54
CA VAL A 463 1.99 16.72 8.51
C VAL A 463 1.18 17.93 8.98
N ILE A 464 -0.10 17.75 9.31
CA ILE A 464 -1.02 18.87 9.62
C ILE A 464 -0.65 19.56 10.94
N LYS A 465 -0.34 18.82 12.01
CA LYS A 465 0.17 19.42 13.26
C LYS A 465 1.46 20.24 13.08
N LYS A 466 2.23 20.02 12.01
CA LYS A 466 3.44 20.78 11.66
C LYS A 466 3.14 21.98 10.72
N GLY A 467 1.88 22.36 10.56
CA GLY A 467 1.46 23.50 9.73
C GLY A 467 1.52 23.23 8.22
N LYS A 468 1.65 21.97 7.80
CA LYS A 468 1.68 21.57 6.39
C LYS A 468 0.34 21.00 5.94
N GLN A 469 0.13 20.85 4.64
CA GLN A 469 -1.07 20.22 4.05
C GLN A 469 -0.67 19.20 3.00
N THR A 470 -1.54 18.21 2.76
CA THR A 470 -1.46 17.30 1.62
C THR A 470 -2.62 17.54 0.65
N TRP A 471 -2.52 17.04 -0.58
CA TRP A 471 -3.58 17.18 -1.58
C TRP A 471 -4.88 16.45 -1.21
N LEU A 472 -4.82 15.29 -0.53
CA LEU A 472 -6.05 14.68 -0.01
C LEU A 472 -6.64 15.47 1.16
N SER A 473 -5.81 16.10 2.00
CA SER A 473 -6.29 16.89 3.15
C SER A 473 -7.11 18.13 2.77
N THR A 474 -7.00 18.62 1.53
CA THR A 474 -7.80 19.75 1.03
C THR A 474 -9.15 19.34 0.44
N ARG A 475 -9.44 18.03 0.31
CA ARG A 475 -10.71 17.54 -0.25
C ARG A 475 -11.85 17.66 0.75
N SER A 476 -13.06 17.91 0.25
CA SER A 476 -14.25 18.07 1.10
C SER A 476 -14.60 16.79 1.86
N GLU A 477 -14.26 15.64 1.28
CA GLU A 477 -14.51 14.29 1.80
C GLU A 477 -13.59 13.95 2.98
N TRP A 478 -12.36 14.48 3.00
CA TRP A 478 -11.39 14.26 4.07
C TRP A 478 -11.95 14.66 5.45
N ASN A 479 -12.60 15.82 5.49
CA ASN A 479 -13.17 16.41 6.70
C ASN A 479 -14.55 15.83 7.07
N LYS A 480 -15.18 15.03 6.20
CA LYS A 480 -16.45 14.32 6.49
C LYS A 480 -16.20 13.00 7.25
N GLY A 481 -14.95 12.53 7.31
CA GLY A 481 -14.59 11.32 8.07
C GLY A 481 -14.60 11.55 9.58
N ILE A 482 -15.31 10.66 10.31
CA ILE A 482 -15.54 10.63 11.77
C ILE A 482 -16.54 11.67 12.32
N THR A 483 -17.49 12.19 11.53
CA THR A 483 -18.77 12.63 12.11
C THR A 483 -19.63 11.40 12.37
N GLN A 484 -19.91 11.13 13.66
CA GLN A 484 -20.87 10.09 14.04
C GLN A 484 -22.23 10.42 13.40
N SER A 485 -22.66 9.58 12.45
CA SER A 485 -24.09 9.44 12.17
C SER A 485 -24.73 8.77 13.39
N LYS A 486 -25.09 9.57 14.39
CA LYS A 486 -26.09 9.15 15.37
C LYS A 486 -27.32 8.78 14.55
N ALA A 487 -27.67 7.50 14.57
CA ALA A 487 -28.91 7.04 13.97
C ALA A 487 -30.06 7.76 14.69
N THR A 488 -30.79 8.58 13.93
CA THR A 488 -32.10 9.13 14.28
C THR A 488 -33.18 8.21 13.74
#